data_AF-A0A853R257-F1
#
_entry.id   AF-A0A853R257-F1
#
_cell.length_a   1.000
_cell.length_b   1.000
_cell.length_c   1.000
_cell.angle_alpha   90.00
_cell.angle_beta   90.00
_cell.angle_gamma   90.00
#
_symmetry.space_group_name_H-M   'P 1'
#
loop_
_entity.id
_entity.type
_entity.pdbx_description
1 polymer ?
#
loop_
_entity_poly.entity_id
_entity_poly.type
_entity_poly.pdbx_seq_one_letter_code
_entity_poly.pdbx_strand_id
1 'polypeptide(L)'
;MNKMLIAAAASSVLLLAGCASGPDDAAMTKMDQLSNQVSQLSDQISALKSEQSTLSSKVSQAADAAAAAQEEAARANERIDNIAQSYTK
;
A
#
# COMPACT_ATOMS: atom_id res chain seq x y z
N MET A 1 16.00 5.13 13.70
CA MET A 1 17.21 5.78 13.17
C MET A 1 17.38 5.30 11.74
N ASN A 2 17.19 6.17 10.73
CA ASN A 2 17.55 5.88 9.33
C ASN A 2 17.64 7.15 8.45
N LYS A 3 17.75 8.34 9.07
CA LYS A 3 17.78 9.63 8.36
C LYS A 3 19.16 9.96 7.73
N MET A 4 20.18 9.13 8.02
CA MET A 4 21.54 9.33 7.54
C MET A 4 21.79 8.80 6.12
N LEU A 5 20.91 7.95 5.58
CA LEU A 5 21.09 7.39 4.23
C LEU A 5 20.68 8.35 3.11
N ILE A 6 19.81 9.33 3.40
CA ILE A 6 19.34 10.30 2.40
C ILE A 6 20.33 11.48 2.25
N ALA A 7 21.15 11.75 3.27
CA ALA A 7 22.10 12.87 3.26
C ALA A 7 23.39 12.59 2.45
N ALA A 8 23.70 11.32 2.15
CA ALA A 8 24.92 10.94 1.44
C ALA A 8 24.80 10.94 -0.10
N ALA A 9 23.60 11.16 -0.63
CA ALA A 9 23.36 11.11 -2.08
C ALA A 9 23.65 12.44 -2.82
N ALA A 10 23.96 13.52 -2.11
CA ALA A 10 24.13 14.86 -2.70
C ALA A 10 25.59 15.29 -2.93
N SER A 11 26.59 14.49 -2.56
CA SER A 11 28.00 14.92 -2.53
C SER A 11 28.90 14.41 -3.67
N SER A 12 28.35 13.82 -4.74
CA SER A 12 29.18 13.21 -5.80
C SER A 12 29.22 13.94 -7.15
N VAL A 13 28.54 15.08 -7.34
CA VAL A 13 28.47 15.80 -8.63
C VAL A 13 29.56 16.89 -8.75
N LEU A 14 30.79 16.63 -8.27
CA LEU A 14 31.88 17.61 -8.35
C LEU A 14 33.19 17.09 -8.94
N LEU A 15 33.18 15.96 -9.63
CA LEU A 15 34.37 15.47 -10.34
C LEU A 15 34.00 14.97 -11.73
N LEU A 16 33.81 15.88 -12.71
CA LEU A 16 34.17 15.59 -14.10
C LEU A 16 34.17 16.84 -15.00
N ALA A 17 34.99 17.83 -14.66
CA ALA A 17 35.50 18.74 -15.67
C ALA A 17 36.66 18.03 -16.41
N GLY A 18 36.36 17.45 -17.59
CA GLY A 18 37.34 17.15 -18.65
C GLY A 18 38.06 15.78 -18.60
N CYS A 19 37.72 14.89 -19.55
CA CYS A 19 38.63 14.24 -20.52
C CYS A 19 37.99 12.99 -21.17
N ALA A 20 37.46 13.14 -22.40
CA ALA A 20 37.37 12.19 -23.53
C ALA A 20 37.14 10.66 -23.37
N SER A 21 36.86 10.09 -22.21
CA SER A 21 36.56 8.66 -22.06
C SER A 21 35.13 8.50 -21.55
N GLY A 22 34.34 7.65 -22.21
CA GLY A 22 32.99 7.31 -21.77
C GLY A 22 32.96 6.78 -20.33
N PRO A 23 31.76 6.53 -19.76
CA PRO A 23 31.66 5.90 -18.44
C PRO A 23 32.53 4.65 -18.40
N ASP A 24 33.39 4.54 -17.40
CA ASP A 24 34.22 3.36 -17.19
C ASP A 24 33.33 2.14 -16.87
N ASP A 25 33.85 0.91 -17.09
CA ASP A 25 33.07 -0.33 -16.90
C ASP A 25 32.44 -0.43 -15.50
N ALA A 26 33.08 0.17 -14.50
CA ALA A 26 32.58 0.25 -13.13
C ALA A 26 31.35 1.16 -13.00
N ALA A 27 31.33 2.31 -13.69
CA ALA A 27 30.15 3.17 -13.76
C ALA A 27 29.00 2.50 -14.52
N MET A 28 29.27 1.81 -15.64
CA MET A 28 28.25 1.09 -16.40
C MET A 28 27.62 -0.05 -15.57
N THR A 29 28.44 -0.85 -14.88
CA THR A 29 27.96 -1.94 -14.01
C THR A 29 27.05 -1.41 -12.89
N LYS A 30 27.41 -0.27 -12.27
CA LYS A 30 26.55 0.36 -11.25
C LYS A 30 25.25 0.88 -11.85
N MET A 31 25.28 1.41 -13.07
CA MET A 31 24.08 1.90 -13.75
C MET A 31 23.11 0.75 -14.06
N ASP A 32 23.62 -0.39 -14.53
CA ASP A 32 22.81 -1.59 -14.75
C ASP A 32 22.21 -2.12 -13.45
N GLN A 33 22.98 -2.14 -12.36
CA GLN A 33 22.47 -2.56 -11.06
C GLN A 33 21.36 -1.62 -10.56
N LEU A 34 21.53 -0.31 -10.69
CA LEU A 34 20.50 0.67 -10.33
C LEU A 34 19.25 0.49 -11.19
N SER A 35 19.41 0.29 -12.50
CA SER A 35 18.30 0.04 -13.43
C SER A 35 17.49 -1.20 -13.02
N ASN A 36 18.18 -2.29 -12.68
CA ASN A 36 17.55 -3.51 -12.19
C ASN A 36 16.80 -3.29 -10.87
N GLN A 37 17.40 -2.55 -9.93
CA GLN A 37 16.74 -2.20 -8.67
C GLN A 37 15.49 -1.34 -8.89
N VAL A 38 15.55 -0.36 -9.80
CA VAL A 38 14.40 0.49 -10.15
C VAL A 38 13.28 -0.32 -10.81
N SER A 39 13.62 -1.28 -11.68
CA SER A 39 12.64 -2.21 -12.26
C SER A 39 11.95 -3.03 -11.18
N GLN A 40 12.73 -3.66 -10.29
CA GLN A 40 12.19 -4.46 -9.18
C GLN A 40 11.30 -3.63 -8.24
N LEU A 41 11.71 -2.40 -7.92
CA LEU A 41 10.90 -1.50 -7.11
C LEU A 41 9.60 -1.10 -7.82
N SER A 42 9.65 -0.87 -9.13
CA SER A 42 8.45 -0.55 -9.93
C SER A 42 7.46 -1.72 -9.94
N ASP A 43 7.96 -2.95 -10.04
CA ASP A 43 7.14 -4.16 -9.97
C ASP A 43 6.50 -4.32 -8.58
N GLN A 44 7.28 -4.12 -7.51
CA GLN A 44 6.78 -4.15 -6.13
C GLN A 44 5.72 -3.08 -5.87
N ILE A 45 5.91 -1.85 -6.37
CA ILE A 45 4.92 -0.77 -6.24
C ILE A 45 3.63 -1.14 -6.98
N SER A 46 3.74 -1.76 -8.15
CA SER A 46 2.58 -2.19 -8.94
C SER A 46 1.81 -3.29 -8.21
N ALA A 47 2.51 -4.26 -7.63
CA ALA A 47 1.90 -5.30 -6.80
C ALA A 47 1.22 -4.70 -5.56
N LEU A 48 1.89 -3.80 -4.84
CA LEU A 48 1.35 -3.16 -3.64
C LEU A 48 0.07 -2.35 -3.93
N LYS A 49 0.02 -1.63 -5.07
CA LYS A 49 -1.18 -0.92 -5.51
C LYS A 49 -2.35 -1.88 -5.79
N SER A 50 -2.06 -3.04 -6.39
CA SER A 50 -3.08 -4.07 -6.65
C SER A 50 -3.62 -4.66 -5.34
N GLU A 51 -2.74 -4.98 -4.39
CA GLU A 51 -3.13 -5.45 -3.06
C GLU A 51 -3.94 -4.40 -2.30
N GLN A 52 -3.55 -3.13 -2.35
CA GLN A 52 -4.29 -2.03 -1.73
C GLN A 52 -5.70 -1.90 -2.30
N SER A 53 -5.86 -1.98 -3.63
CA SER A 53 -7.17 -1.94 -4.28
C SER A 53 -8.05 -3.12 -3.84
N THR A 54 -7.47 -4.31 -3.77
CA THR A 54 -8.16 -5.51 -3.29
C THR A 54 -8.59 -5.38 -1.84
N LEU A 55 -7.70 -4.89 -0.97
CA LEU A 55 -7.99 -4.68 0.44
C LEU A 55 -9.11 -3.64 0.63
N SER A 56 -9.07 -2.54 -0.11
CA SER A 56 -10.11 -1.52 -0.10
C SER A 56 -11.48 -2.12 -0.42
N SER A 57 -11.57 -2.95 -1.47
CA SER A 57 -12.82 -3.64 -1.82
C SER A 57 -13.30 -4.58 -0.71
N LYS A 58 -12.40 -5.35 -0.10
CA LYS A 58 -12.74 -6.25 1.02
C LYS A 58 -13.25 -5.48 2.24
N VAL A 59 -12.66 -4.32 2.53
CA VAL A 59 -13.10 -3.45 3.64
C VAL A 59 -14.51 -2.92 3.38
N SER A 60 -14.81 -2.44 2.17
CA SER A 60 -16.16 -2.02 1.81
C SER A 60 -17.17 -3.15 1.95
N GLN A 61 -16.87 -4.34 1.42
CA GLN A 61 -17.75 -5.51 1.55
C GLN A 61 -17.99 -5.90 3.02
N ALA A 62 -16.95 -5.83 3.86
CA ALA A 62 -17.09 -6.12 5.28
C ALA A 62 -17.96 -5.07 6.01
N ALA A 63 -17.84 -3.80 5.63
CA ALA A 63 -18.68 -2.73 6.17
C ALA A 63 -20.16 -2.93 5.80
N ASP A 64 -20.44 -3.27 4.53
CA ASP A 64 -21.80 -3.54 4.06
C ASP A 64 -22.41 -4.76 4.78
N ALA A 65 -21.63 -5.83 4.95
CA ALA A 65 -22.06 -7.01 5.70
C ALA A 65 -22.35 -6.70 7.17
N ALA A 66 -21.52 -5.86 7.81
CA ALA A 66 -21.73 -5.44 9.19
C ALA A 66 -23.00 -4.58 9.34
N ALA A 67 -23.25 -3.67 8.41
CA ALA A 67 -24.47 -2.87 8.39
C ALA A 67 -25.73 -3.74 8.23
N ALA A 68 -25.71 -4.71 7.30
CA ALA A 68 -26.81 -5.65 7.10
C ALA A 68 -27.07 -6.52 8.34
N ALA A 69 -26.00 -6.98 9.01
CA ALA A 69 -26.12 -7.75 10.26
C ALA A 69 -26.72 -6.92 11.39
N GLN A 70 -26.33 -5.64 11.52
CA GLN A 70 -26.89 -4.72 12.51
C GLN A 70 -28.38 -4.47 12.26
N GLU A 71 -28.78 -4.27 11.01
CA GLU A 71 -30.17 -4.04 10.62
C GLU A 71 -31.05 -5.27 10.92
N GLU A 72 -30.58 -6.47 10.61
CA GLU A 72 -31.30 -7.71 10.93
C GLU A 72 -31.40 -7.94 12.45
N ALA A 73 -30.35 -7.63 13.21
CA ALA A 73 -30.40 -7.69 14.67
C ALA A 73 -31.44 -6.73 15.24
N ALA A 74 -31.54 -5.51 14.70
CA ALA A 74 -32.57 -4.54 15.09
C ALA A 74 -33.98 -5.07 14.80
N ARG A 75 -34.22 -5.60 13.60
CA ARG A 75 -35.51 -6.25 13.25
C ARG A 75 -35.84 -7.42 14.16
N ALA A 76 -34.85 -8.24 14.50
CA ALA A 76 -35.04 -9.37 15.42
C ALA A 76 -35.45 -8.88 16.82
N ASN A 77 -34.82 -7.82 17.31
CA ASN A 77 -35.18 -7.20 18.59
C ASN A 77 -36.62 -6.64 18.56
N GLU A 78 -37.01 -5.94 17.51
CA GLU A 78 -38.40 -5.46 17.36
C GLU A 78 -39.41 -6.62 17.38
N ARG A 79 -39.09 -7.74 16.73
CA ARG A 79 -39.93 -8.95 16.77
C ARG A 79 -40.03 -9.52 18.18
N ILE A 80 -38.94 -9.56 18.93
CA ILE A 80 -38.91 -10.02 20.32
C ILE A 80 -39.77 -9.12 21.20
N ASP A 81 -39.65 -7.80 21.07
CA ASP A 81 -40.42 -6.83 21.85
C ASP A 81 -41.92 -6.95 21.59
N ASN A 82 -42.32 -7.12 20.32
CA ASN A 82 -43.71 -7.34 19.96
C ASN A 82 -44.27 -8.64 20.56
N ILE A 83 -43.48 -9.72 20.56
CA ILE A 83 -43.85 -10.99 21.18
C ILE A 83 -43.98 -10.83 22.71
N ALA A 84 -43.03 -10.17 23.37
CA ALA A 84 -43.07 -9.95 24.82
C ALA A 84 -44.30 -9.12 25.24
N GLN A 85 -44.66 -8.10 24.45
CA GLN A 85 -45.88 -7.32 24.65
C GLN A 85 -47.16 -8.14 24.47
N SER A 86 -47.15 -9.14 23.57
CA SER A 86 -48.32 -10.02 23.36
C SER A 86 -48.63 -10.92 24.56
N TYR A 87 -47.62 -11.23 25.39
CA TYR A 87 -47.78 -12.05 26.61
C TYR A 87 -48.07 -11.26 27.88
N THR A 88 -47.96 -9.93 27.82
CA THR A 88 -48.22 -9.01 28.95
C THR A 88 -49.53 -8.23 28.80
N LYS A 89 -50.27 -8.45 27.70
CA LYS A 89 -51.67 -8.06 27.53
C LYS A 89 -52.60 -9.20 27.90
#